data_AF-A0A446AZD3-F1
#
_entry.id   AF-A0A446AZD3-F1
#
_cell.length_a   1.000
_cell.length_b   1.000
_cell.length_c   1.000
_cell.angle_alpha   90.00
_cell.angle_beta   90.00
_cell.angle_gamma   90.00
#
_symmetry.space_group_name_H-M   'P 1'
#
loop_
_entity.id
_entity.type
_entity.pdbx_description
1 polymer ?
#
loop_
_entity_poly.entity_id
_entity_poly.type
_entity_poly.pdbx_seq_one_letter_code
_entity_poly.pdbx_strand_id
1 'polypeptide(L)' 'MNQASKPRNEFDDLGRRLVRFGQALQDSTTSVGRLDQLARECGITLRLRAIAELEDASHAHPR' A
#
# COMPACT_ATOMS: atom_id res chain seq x y z
N MET A 1 11.44 -8.41 -37.61
CA MET A 1 10.82 -8.90 -36.36
C MET A 1 9.55 -8.10 -36.12
N ASN A 2 8.37 -8.67 -36.39
CA ASN A 2 7.11 -7.95 -36.25
C ASN A 2 6.61 -8.15 -34.82
N GLN A 3 6.79 -7.14 -33.97
CA GLN A 3 6.14 -7.14 -32.66
C GLN A 3 4.64 -6.93 -32.87
N ALA A 4 3.90 -8.03 -32.91
CA ALA A 4 2.47 -8.00 -32.72
C ALA A 4 2.24 -7.49 -31.29
N SER A 5 1.92 -6.19 -31.17
CA SER A 5 1.48 -5.57 -29.93
C SER A 5 0.22 -6.29 -29.48
N LYS A 6 0.40 -7.32 -28.63
CA LYS A 6 -0.67 -8.01 -27.92
C LYS A 6 -1.57 -6.93 -27.31
N PRO A 7 -2.91 -7.02 -27.44
CA PRO A 7 -3.80 -6.03 -26.82
C PRO A 7 -3.37 -5.94 -25.35
N ARG A 8 -2.96 -4.74 -24.91
CA ARG A 8 -2.50 -4.51 -23.55
C ARG A 8 -3.66 -4.88 -22.65
N ASN A 9 -3.56 -6.04 -22.01
CA ASN A 9 -4.61 -6.55 -21.17
C ASN A 9 -4.63 -5.65 -19.94
N GLU A 10 -5.68 -4.85 -19.78
CA GLU A 10 -5.78 -3.86 -18.69
C GLU A 10 -5.62 -4.51 -17.30
N PHE A 11 -5.95 -5.80 -17.22
CA PHE A 11 -5.73 -6.66 -16.05
C PHE A 11 -4.25 -6.99 -15.80
N ASP A 12 -3.40 -7.09 -16.83
CA ASP A 12 -1.94 -7.27 -16.68
C ASP A 12 -1.33 -6.01 -16.07
N ASP A 13 -1.71 -4.84 -16.59
CA ASP A 13 -1.26 -3.55 -16.08
C ASP A 13 -1.81 -3.28 -14.66
N LEU A 14 -3.04 -3.71 -14.36
CA LEU A 14 -3.57 -3.69 -12.99
C LEU A 14 -2.81 -4.64 -12.05
N GLY A 15 -2.56 -5.88 -12.48
CA GLY A 15 -1.81 -6.87 -11.70
C GLY A 15 -0.41 -6.37 -11.35
N ARG A 16 0.30 -5.76 -12.30
CA ARG A 16 1.62 -5.14 -12.04
C ARG A 16 1.57 -4.04 -10.99
N ARG A 17 0.52 -3.19 -11.01
CA ARG A 17 0.33 -2.14 -10.01
C ARG A 17 0.02 -2.74 -8.63
N LEU A 18 -0.83 -3.77 -8.56
CA LEU A 18 -1.15 -4.47 -7.32
C LEU A 18 0.08 -5.15 -6.69
N VAL A 19 0.95 -5.76 -7.50
CA VAL A 19 2.21 -6.36 -7.01
C VAL A 19 3.12 -5.28 -6.39
N ARG A 20 3.29 -4.13 -7.05
CA ARG A 20 4.08 -3.02 -6.52
C ARG A 20 3.48 -2.45 -5.23
N PHE A 21 2.16 -2.33 -5.19
CA PHE A 21 1.45 -1.90 -3.99
C PHE A 21 1.68 -2.87 -2.82
N GLY A 22 1.58 -4.18 -3.05
CA GLY A 22 1.88 -5.20 -2.05
C GLY A 22 3.33 -5.17 -1.55
N GLN A 23 4.30 -4.96 -2.44
CA GLN A 23 5.71 -4.77 -2.06
C GLN A 23 5.90 -3.53 -1.18
N ALA A 24 5.25 -2.43 -1.52
CA ALA A 24 5.30 -1.20 -0.72
C ALA A 24 4.63 -1.38 0.65
N LEU A 25 3.56 -2.18 0.76
CA LEU A 25 2.94 -2.53 2.04
C LEU A 25 3.85 -3.38 2.94
N GLN A 26 4.71 -4.21 2.35
CA GLN A 26 5.67 -5.03 3.11
C GLN A 26 6.88 -4.23 3.59
N ASP A 27 7.17 -3.09 2.96
CA ASP A 27 8.27 -2.22 3.33
C ASP A 27 7.86 -1.26 4.46
N SER A 28 8.37 -1.53 5.67
CA SER A 28 8.13 -0.74 6.88
C SER A 28 8.64 0.70 6.82
N THR A 29 9.45 1.06 5.81
CA THR A 29 9.90 2.44 5.57
C THR A 29 8.97 3.21 4.64
N THR A 30 8.02 2.52 4.00
CA THR A 30 7.08 3.15 3.07
C THR A 30 6.12 4.06 3.84
N SER A 31 6.10 5.33 3.43
CA SER A 31 5.18 6.31 4.01
C SER A 31 3.73 6.05 3.59
N VAL A 32 2.79 6.38 4.48
CA VAL A 32 1.34 6.28 4.22
C VAL A 32 0.92 7.01 2.94
N GLY A 33 1.51 8.18 2.65
CA GLY A 33 1.24 8.93 1.41
C GLY A 33 1.64 8.18 0.13
N ARG A 34 2.71 7.39 0.18
CA ARG A 34 3.15 6.55 -0.95
C ARG A 34 2.22 5.36 -1.15
N LEU A 35 1.72 4.78 -0.06
CA LEU A 35 0.71 3.72 -0.11
C LEU A 35 -0.61 4.24 -0.69
N ASP A 36 -1.07 5.43 -0.27
CA ASP A 36 -2.29 6.06 -0.82
C ASP A 36 -2.15 6.33 -2.32
N GLN A 37 -1.00 6.83 -2.76
CA GLN A 37 -0.74 7.05 -4.19
C GLN A 37 -0.81 5.74 -4.99
N LEU A 38 -0.14 4.68 -4.55
CA LEU A 38 -0.14 3.39 -5.23
C LEU A 38 -1.53 2.74 -5.26
N ALA A 39 -2.33 2.92 -4.21
CA ALA A 39 -3.72 2.48 -4.17
C ALA A 39 -4.59 3.22 -5.20
N ARG A 40 -4.46 4.54 -5.31
CA ARG A 40 -5.14 5.33 -6.34
C ARG A 40 -4.76 4.92 -7.75
N GLU A 41 -3.48 4.62 -7.97
CA GLU A 41 -2.99 4.09 -9.24
C GLU A 41 -3.65 2.75 -9.58
N CYS A 42 -3.99 1.91 -8.59
CA CYS A 42 -4.74 0.67 -8.80
C CYS A 42 -6.27 0.88 -8.92
N GLY A 43 -6.78 2.09 -8.71
CA GLY A 43 -8.22 2.38 -8.66
C GLY A 43 -8.91 1.90 -7.38
N ILE A 44 -8.15 1.67 -6.30
CA ILE A 44 -8.68 1.21 -5.01
C ILE A 44 -8.54 2.28 -3.94
N THR A 45 -9.53 2.36 -3.05
CA THR A 45 -9.48 3.26 -1.90
C THR A 45 -8.79 2.56 -0.73
N LEU A 46 -7.63 3.06 -0.33
CA LEU A 46 -6.91 2.54 0.81
C LEU A 46 -7.48 3.08 2.12
N ARG A 47 -7.96 2.20 3.00
CA ARG A 47 -8.41 2.56 4.36
C ARG A 47 -7.42 1.99 5.36
N LEU A 48 -6.36 2.74 5.65
CA LEU A 48 -5.42 2.41 6.73
C LEU A 48 -5.98 2.91 8.05
N ARG A 49 -6.20 2.01 9.00
CA ARG A 49 -6.42 2.35 10.41
C ARG A 49 -5.08 2.16 11.11
N ALA A 50 -4.37 3.25 11.39
CA ALA A 50 -3.21 3.18 12.28
C ALA A 50 -3.73 2.84 13.69
N ILE A 51 -3.44 1.62 14.15
CA ILE A 51 -3.53 1.32 15.57
C ILE A 51 -2.25 1.89 16.15
N ALA A 52 -2.29 3.14 16.62
CA ALA A 52 -1.25 3.60 17.52
C ALA A 52 -1.34 2.70 18.75
N GLU A 53 -0.30 1.90 18.99
CA GLU A 53 -0.09 1.32 20.31
C GLU A 53 0.08 2.52 21.25
N LEU A 54 -1.02 2.94 21.86
CA LEU A 54 -1.00 3.87 22.96
C LEU A 54 -0.35 3.07 24.09
N GLU A 55 0.97 3.21 24.24
CA GLU A 55 1.66 2.73 25.42
C GLU A 55 0.87 3.17 26.64
N ASP A 56 0.40 2.17 27.37
CA ASP A 56 -0.41 2.29 28.57
C ASP A 56 0.31 3.20 29.57
N ALA A 57 -0.10 4.47 29.62
CA ALA A 57 0.33 5.44 30.62
C ALA A 57 -0.28 5.13 32.00
N SER A 58 -0.58 3.86 32.31
CA SER A 58 -1.16 3.41 33.57
C SER A 58 -0.12 2.82 34.53
N HIS A 59 1.16 3.17 34.38
CA HIS A 59 2.18 3.04 35.42
C HIS A 59 2.58 4.41 35.98
N ALA A 60 1.61 5.14 36.52
CA ALA A 60 1.87 6.21 37.48
C ALA A 60 1.13 5.86 38.78
N HIS A 61 1.76 5.02 39.59
CA HIS A 61 1.34 4.79 40.98
C HIS A 61 2.00 5.88 41.84
N PRO A 62 1.27 6.89 42.32
CA PRO A 62 1.85 7.83 43.27
C PRO A 62 1.94 7.16 44.64
N ARG A 63 3.05 7.46 45.34
CA ARG A 63 3.33 7.07 46.73
C ARG A 63 2.29 7.58 47.72
#